data_AF-A0A842UM93-F1
#
_entry.id   AF-A0A842UM93-F1
#
_cell.length_a   1.000
_cell.length_b   1.000
_cell.length_c   1.000
_cell.angle_alpha   90.00
_cell.angle_beta   90.00
_cell.angle_gamma   90.00
#
_symmetry.space_group_name_H-M   'P 1'
#
loop_
_entity.id
_entity.type
_entity.pdbx_description
1 polymer ?
#
loop_
_entity_poly.entity_id
_entity_poly.type
_entity_poly.pdbx_seq_one_letter_code
_entity_poly.pdbx_strand_id
1 'polypeptide(L)'
;MFDAILQQIIYIKDIPTELLDEAITAGELRVGNIIGLYVRPKLTGDKTLIELKLQKKGQERLLQKGQTLPLKQCGQIYCLREEWRDFLGRRNQTENKSMSVVLPLCMRSTKKTLCKRVRPTPTTP
;
A
#
# COMPACT_ATOMS: atom_id res chain seq x y z
N MET A 1 13.48 3.45 -21.00
CA MET A 1 12.80 3.39 -19.68
C MET A 1 12.49 4.81 -19.26
N PHE A 2 11.32 5.07 -18.67
CA PHE A 2 10.98 6.43 -18.22
C PHE A 2 9.95 6.41 -17.08
N ASP A 3 9.93 7.49 -16.31
CA ASP A 3 8.94 7.73 -15.26
C ASP A 3 7.82 8.60 -15.80
N ALA A 4 6.58 8.22 -15.52
CA ALA A 4 5.41 8.97 -15.97
C ALA A 4 4.40 9.13 -14.85
N ILE A 5 3.75 10.29 -14.78
CA ILE A 5 2.72 10.55 -13.78
C ILE A 5 1.38 10.06 -14.34
N LEU A 6 0.70 9.17 -13.62
CA LEU A 6 -0.63 8.71 -14.00
C LEU A 6 -1.63 9.86 -13.89
N GLN A 7 -2.29 10.19 -15.00
CA GLN A 7 -3.34 11.23 -15.04
C GLN A 7 -4.72 10.60 -14.90
N GLN A 8 -4.99 9.54 -15.66
CA GLN A 8 -6.30 8.91 -15.70
C GLN A 8 -6.20 7.49 -16.27
N ILE A 9 -7.04 6.60 -15.77
CA ILE A 9 -7.28 5.27 -16.34
C ILE A 9 -8.44 5.40 -17.32
N ILE A 10 -8.27 4.98 -18.57
CA ILE A 10 -9.27 5.16 -19.63
C ILE A 10 -10.09 3.89 -19.82
N TYR A 11 -9.42 2.76 -19.87
CA TYR A 11 -10.08 1.48 -20.08
C TYR A 11 -9.24 0.35 -19.48
N ILE A 12 -9.89 -0.76 -19.21
CA ILE A 12 -9.27 -2.04 -18.88
C ILE A 12 -9.79 -3.01 -19.92
N LYS A 13 -8.88 -3.70 -20.61
CA LYS A 13 -9.26 -4.72 -21.58
C LYS A 13 -10.10 -5.79 -20.87
N ASP A 14 -11.20 -6.19 -21.51
CA ASP A 14 -12.16 -7.17 -21.00
C ASP A 14 -13.05 -6.69 -19.84
N ILE A 15 -13.03 -5.39 -19.50
CA ILE A 15 -13.96 -4.78 -18.52
C ILE A 15 -14.73 -3.64 -19.20
N PRO A 16 -16.07 -3.60 -19.06
CA PRO A 16 -16.86 -2.45 -19.52
C PRO A 16 -16.40 -1.17 -18.85
N THR A 17 -16.33 -0.07 -19.61
CA THR A 17 -15.92 1.25 -19.08
C THR A 17 -16.81 1.76 -17.94
N GLU A 18 -18.06 1.32 -17.89
CA GLU A 18 -19.02 1.64 -16.82
C GLU A 18 -18.64 1.00 -15.48
N LEU A 19 -17.98 -0.16 -15.52
CA LEU A 19 -17.56 -0.93 -14.36
C LEU A 19 -16.09 -0.69 -13.99
N LEU A 20 -15.46 0.32 -14.61
CA LEU A 20 -14.02 0.55 -14.48
C LEU A 20 -13.63 0.91 -13.04
N ASP A 21 -14.33 1.89 -12.46
CA ASP A 21 -14.10 2.36 -11.10
C ASP A 21 -14.41 1.26 -10.06
N GLU A 22 -15.46 0.47 -10.29
CA GLU A 22 -15.79 -0.69 -9.45
C GLU A 22 -14.71 -1.77 -9.52
N ALA A 23 -14.24 -2.11 -10.73
CA ALA A 23 -13.19 -3.12 -10.92
C ALA A 23 -11.85 -2.72 -10.28
N ILE A 24 -11.51 -1.42 -10.34
CA ILE A 24 -10.32 -0.88 -9.68
C ILE A 24 -10.48 -0.94 -8.16
N THR A 25 -11.63 -0.51 -7.63
CA THR A 25 -11.91 -0.46 -6.20
C THR A 25 -11.99 -1.86 -5.58
N ALA A 26 -12.65 -2.80 -6.27
CA ALA A 26 -12.76 -4.19 -5.86
C ALA A 26 -11.44 -4.96 -5.99
N GLY A 27 -10.49 -4.45 -6.79
CA GLY A 27 -9.22 -5.12 -7.04
C GLY A 27 -9.39 -6.45 -7.79
N GLU A 28 -10.40 -6.53 -8.66
CA GLU A 28 -10.68 -7.74 -9.47
C GLU A 28 -9.77 -7.89 -10.69
N LEU A 29 -8.88 -6.92 -10.90
CA LEU A 29 -7.90 -6.92 -11.96
C LEU A 29 -6.95 -8.12 -11.86
N ARG A 30 -6.94 -8.94 -12.93
CA ARG A 30 -6.14 -10.16 -12.99
C ARG A 30 -4.76 -9.89 -13.59
N VAL A 31 -3.81 -10.77 -13.26
CA VAL A 31 -2.51 -10.80 -13.92
C VAL A 31 -2.71 -11.06 -15.41
N GLY A 32 -2.06 -10.27 -16.26
CA GLY A 32 -2.19 -10.34 -17.70
C GLY A 32 -3.14 -9.30 -18.29
N ASN A 33 -4.00 -8.67 -17.48
CA ASN A 33 -4.89 -7.61 -17.96
C ASN A 33 -4.08 -6.43 -18.51
N ILE A 34 -4.63 -5.84 -19.57
CA ILE A 34 -4.06 -4.65 -20.22
C ILE A 34 -4.92 -3.46 -19.83
N ILE A 35 -4.26 -2.40 -19.37
CA ILE A 35 -4.91 -1.19 -18.87
C ILE A 35 -4.43 0.00 -19.72
N GLY A 36 -5.38 0.71 -20.31
CA GLY A 36 -5.13 1.96 -21.02
C GLY A 36 -5.04 3.12 -20.04
N LEU A 37 -3.89 3.80 -20.01
CA LEU A 37 -3.59 4.88 -19.08
C LEU A 37 -3.19 6.13 -19.85
N TYR A 38 -3.76 7.27 -19.49
CA TYR A 38 -3.12 8.54 -19.80
C TYR A 38 -2.04 8.82 -18.78
N VAL A 39 -0.82 8.96 -19.27
CA VAL A 39 0.33 9.33 -18.47
C VAL A 39 0.94 10.62 -18.97
N ARG A 40 1.60 11.33 -18.07
CA ARG A 40 2.42 12.49 -18.39
C ARG A 40 3.88 12.12 -18.12
N PRO A 41 4.69 11.81 -19.14
CA PRO A 41 6.11 11.56 -18.94
C PRO A 41 6.76 12.77 -18.29
N LYS A 42 7.64 12.56 -17.31
CA LYS A 42 8.34 13.67 -16.64
C LYS A 42 9.27 14.44 -17.58
N LEU A 43 9.76 13.78 -18.64
CA LEU A 43 10.74 14.32 -19.59
C LEU A 43 10.09 15.23 -20.63
N THR A 44 9.00 14.78 -21.24
CA THR A 44 8.32 15.50 -22.33
C THR A 44 7.18 16.39 -21.85
N GLY A 45 6.52 16.03 -20.74
CA GLY A 45 5.39 16.81 -20.21
C GLY A 45 4.10 16.69 -21.02
N ASP A 46 4.08 16.01 -22.17
CA ASP A 46 2.88 15.80 -22.97
C ASP A 46 2.04 14.62 -22.48
N LYS A 47 0.71 14.76 -22.56
CA LYS A 47 -0.21 13.68 -22.21
C LYS A 47 -0.15 12.60 -23.28
N THR A 48 0.32 11.42 -22.90
CA THR A 48 0.48 10.26 -23.79
C THR A 48 -0.43 9.13 -23.32
N LEU A 49 -1.13 8.49 -24.27
CA LEU A 49 -1.85 7.25 -24.01
C LEU A 49 -0.86 6.08 -24.08
N ILE A 50 -0.84 5.25 -23.05
CA ILE A 50 -0.05 4.03 -23.03
C ILE A 50 -0.91 2.84 -22.61
N GLU A 51 -0.48 1.67 -23.03
CA GLU A 51 -1.03 0.41 -22.55
C GLU A 51 -0.07 -0.21 -21.54
N LEU A 52 -0.60 -0.58 -20.37
CA LEU A 52 0.13 -1.21 -19.29
C LEU A 52 -0.36 -2.64 -19.08
N LYS A 53 0.54 -3.62 -19.11
CA LYS A 53 0.21 -5.00 -18.76
C LYS A 53 0.49 -5.25 -17.28
N LEU A 54 -0.52 -5.72 -16.55
CA LEU A 54 -0.35 -6.19 -15.17
C LEU A 54 0.43 -7.51 -15.16
N GLN A 55 1.51 -7.56 -14.39
CA GLN A 55 2.37 -8.75 -14.28
C GLN A 55 2.17 -9.49 -12.96
N LYS A 56 1.65 -8.84 -11.91
CA LYS A 56 1.46 -9.45 -10.60
C LYS A 56 0.17 -8.96 -9.93
N LYS A 57 -0.53 -9.86 -9.22
CA LYS A 57 -1.77 -9.57 -8.48
C LYS A 57 -1.51 -8.52 -7.39
N GLY A 58 -2.34 -7.48 -7.29
CA GLY A 58 -2.15 -6.36 -6.36
C GLY A 58 -1.43 -5.15 -6.97
N GLN A 59 -0.98 -5.21 -8.23
CA GLN A 59 -0.39 -4.05 -8.91
C GLN A 59 -1.43 -2.97 -9.25
N GLU A 60 -2.68 -3.37 -9.44
CA GLU A 60 -3.82 -2.50 -9.68
C GLU A 60 -4.02 -1.45 -8.58
N ARG A 61 -3.78 -1.84 -7.32
CA ARG A 61 -3.90 -0.94 -6.15
C ARG A 61 -2.88 0.20 -6.18
N LEU A 62 -1.82 0.03 -6.98
CA LEU A 62 -0.75 1.01 -7.14
C LEU A 62 -1.06 2.03 -8.24
N LEU A 63 -2.08 1.78 -9.06
CA LEU A 63 -2.50 2.66 -10.14
C LEU A 63 -3.43 3.75 -9.61
N GLN A 64 -2.87 4.67 -8.82
CA GLN A 64 -3.60 5.83 -8.31
C GLN A 64 -3.26 7.09 -9.11
N LYS A 65 -4.27 7.90 -9.39
CA LYS A 65 -4.09 9.20 -10.06
C LYS A 65 -3.07 10.06 -9.31
N GLY A 66 -2.13 10.65 -10.05
CA GLY A 66 -1.04 11.45 -9.51
C GLY A 66 0.19 10.66 -9.07
N GLN A 67 0.15 9.32 -9.03
CA GLN A 67 1.36 8.55 -8.78
C GLN A 67 2.31 8.58 -9.96
N THR A 68 3.61 8.62 -9.65
CA THR A 68 4.66 8.35 -10.64
C THR A 68 4.75 6.85 -10.85
N LEU A 69 4.64 6.39 -12.08
CA LEU A 69 4.78 4.99 -12.47
C LEU A 69 6.13 4.83 -13.20
N PRO A 70 7.02 3.95 -12.73
CA PRO A 70 8.24 3.60 -13.45
C PRO A 70 7.91 2.59 -14.55
N LEU A 71 7.96 3.04 -15.80
CA LEU A 71 7.55 2.26 -16.95
C LEU A 71 8.76 1.68 -17.67
N LYS A 72 8.69 0.38 -17.92
CA LYS A 72 9.61 -0.37 -18.76
C LYS A 72 8.87 -0.89 -19.99
N GLN A 73 9.48 -0.76 -21.16
CA GLN A 73 8.92 -1.30 -22.38
C GLN A 73 9.07 -2.84 -22.38
N CYS A 74 7.96 -3.55 -22.58
CA CYS A 74 7.87 -5.00 -22.67
C CYS A 74 7.34 -5.39 -24.06
N GLY A 75 8.09 -5.05 -25.11
CA GLY A 75 7.63 -5.17 -26.50
C GLY A 75 6.83 -3.94 -26.94
N GLN A 76 5.58 -4.12 -27.36
CA GLN A 76 4.68 -3.03 -27.75
C GLN A 76 3.89 -2.44 -26.58
N ILE A 77 3.86 -3.13 -25.43
CA ILE A 77 3.11 -2.74 -24.23
C ILE A 77 4.11 -2.38 -23.12
N TYR A 78 3.72 -1.52 -22.19
CA TYR A 78 4.53 -1.17 -21.03
C TYR A 78 4.25 -2.09 -19.83
N CYS A 79 5.25 -2.27 -18.98
CA CYS A 79 5.15 -2.96 -17.69
C CYS A 79 5.66 -2.04 -16.57
N LEU A 80 5.14 -2.26 -15.36
CA LEU A 80 5.74 -1.68 -14.15
C LEU A 80 7.03 -2.40 -13.79
N ARG A 81 8.02 -1.64 -13.32
CA ARG A 81 9.28 -2.20 -12.79
C ARG A 81 9.02 -3.03 -11.52
N GLU A 82 9.71 -4.16 -11.38
CA GLU A 82 9.53 -5.05 -10.21
C GLU A 82 9.87 -4.37 -8.88
N GLU A 83 10.92 -3.53 -8.86
CA GLU A 83 11.37 -2.76 -7.68
C GLU A 83 10.36 -1.70 -7.20
N TRP A 84 9.34 -1.38 -8.00
CA TRP A 84 8.29 -0.43 -7.59
C TRP A 84 7.45 -0.97 -6.43
N ARG A 85 7.34 -2.30 -6.30
CA ARG A 85 6.71 -2.92 -5.13
C ARG A 85 7.49 -2.65 -3.86
N ASP A 86 8.82 -2.74 -3.87
CA ASP A 86 9.63 -2.47 -2.69
C ASP A 86 9.54 -1.00 -2.26
N PHE A 87 9.40 -0.09 -3.22
CA PHE A 87 9.19 1.33 -2.97
C PHE A 87 7.84 1.61 -2.26
N LEU A 88 6.77 0.93 -2.68
CA LEU A 88 5.43 1.09 -2.09
C LEU A 88 5.24 0.27 -0.80
N GLY A 89 5.90 -0.89 -0.68
CA GLY A 89 5.96 -1.68 0.55
C GLY A 89 6.61 -0.90 1.69
N ARG A 90 7.64 -0.10 1.40
CA ARG A 90 8.21 0.87 2.35
C ARG A 90 7.24 1.99 2.71
N ARG A 91 6.46 2.53 1.77
CA ARG A 91 5.46 3.57 2.05
C ARG A 91 4.34 3.07 2.97
N ASN A 92 3.80 1.87 2.72
CA ASN A 92 2.81 1.23 3.60
C ASN A 92 3.38 0.85 4.98
N GLN A 93 4.68 0.53 5.08
CA GLN A 93 5.33 0.36 6.39
C GLN A 93 5.58 1.70 7.10
N THR A 94 5.77 2.80 6.37
CA THR A 94 5.99 4.13 6.96
C THR A 94 4.70 4.73 7.49
N GLU A 95 3.56 4.51 6.82
CA GLU A 95 2.24 4.85 7.40
C GLU A 95 1.94 4.02 8.65
N ASN A 96 2.22 2.71 8.65
CA ASN A 96 2.03 1.86 9.84
C ASN A 96 2.98 2.17 11.01
N LYS A 97 4.10 2.86 10.78
CA LYS A 97 4.99 3.31 11.88
C LYS A 97 4.59 4.66 12.47
N SER A 98 3.71 5.41 11.79
CA SER A 98 3.28 6.75 12.20
C SER A 98 2.00 6.74 13.05
N MET A 99 1.44 5.56 13.38
CA MET A 99 0.37 5.37 14.36
C MET A 99 0.82 4.35 15.42
N SER A 100 1.84 4.70 16.20
CA SER A 100 2.22 3.95 17.40
C SER A 100 2.88 4.87 18.43
N VAL A 101 2.32 6.06 18.66
CA VAL A 101 2.60 6.83 19.88
C VAL A 101 1.29 7.26 20.50
N VAL A 102 0.56 6.28 21.03
CA VAL A 102 -0.16 6.49 22.29
C VAL A 102 0.30 5.37 23.20
N LEU A 103 1.40 5.65 23.90
CA LEU A 103 1.85 4.86 25.04
C LEU A 103 0.67 4.73 26.03
N PRO A 104 0.34 3.54 26.53
CA PRO A 104 -0.54 3.44 27.66
C PRO A 104 0.17 4.07 28.87
N LEU A 105 -0.31 5.21 29.35
CA LEU A 105 -0.07 5.66 30.72
C LEU A 105 -0.86 4.74 31.66
N CYS A 106 -0.45 3.48 31.73
CA CYS A 106 -0.83 2.58 32.81
C CYS A 106 0.30 2.62 33.82
N MET A 107 0.21 3.59 34.73
CA MET A 107 1.02 3.68 35.93
C MET A 107 0.83 2.40 36.75
N ARG A 108 1.83 1.50 36.71
CA ARG A 108 1.99 0.45 37.71
C ARG A 108 2.34 1.11 39.04
N SER A 109 1.32 1.35 39.87
CA SER A 109 1.52 1.56 41.30
C SER A 109 1.20 0.26 42.03
N THR A 110 2.19 -0.18 42.80
CA THR A 110 2.39 -1.48 43.43
C THR A 110 1.29 -1.88 44.41
N LYS A 111 0.64 -3.03 44.18
CA LYS A 111 0.07 -3.86 45.26
C LYS A 111 0.28 -5.34 44.98
N LYS A 112 1.42 -5.86 45.46
CA LYS A 112 1.57 -7.28 45.82
C LYS A 112 0.67 -7.52 47.03
N THR A 113 -0.37 -8.33 46.87
CA THR A 113 -1.19 -8.80 47.99
C THR A 113 -1.39 -10.30 47.84
N LEU A 114 -0.48 -11.10 48.43
CA LEU A 114 -0.83 -12.32 49.17
C LEU A 114 0.43 -12.89 49.86
N CYS A 115 0.79 -12.36 51.03
CA CYS A 115 1.65 -13.05 51.98
C CYS A 115 0.82 -13.45 53.20
N LYS A 116 1.02 -14.69 53.62
CA LYS A 116 0.22 -15.48 54.56
C LYS A 116 0.12 -14.84 55.95
N ARG A 117 -1.06 -14.99 56.59
CA ARG A 117 -1.30 -14.77 58.03
C ARG A 117 -0.42 -15.72 58.85
N VAL A 118 0.45 -15.18 59.71
CA VAL A 118 0.95 -15.86 60.92
C VAL A 118 0.92 -14.82 62.06
N ARG A 119 0.25 -15.17 63.16
CA ARG A 119 0.00 -14.31 64.34
C ARG A 119 1.29 -14.10 65.14
N PRO A 120 1.50 -12.93 65.76
CA PRO A 120 2.46 -12.78 66.84
C PRO A 120 1.80 -13.08 68.21
N THR A 121 2.39 -13.99 68.99
CA THR A 121 2.19 -14.09 70.44
C THR A 121 3.40 -13.48 71.15
N PRO A 122 3.22 -12.53 72.08
CA PRO A 122 4.26 -12.15 73.02
C PRO A 122 4.24 -13.09 74.23
N THR A 123 5.40 -13.61 74.62
CA THR A 123 5.62 -14.21 75.94
C THR A 123 6.81 -13.51 76.55
N THR A 124 6.54 -12.80 77.63
CA THR A 124 7.45 -12.09 78.54
C THR A 124 8.43 -13.06 79.20
N PRO A 125 9.53 -12.54 79.75
CA PRO A 125 9.78 -12.75 81.18
C PRO A 125 9.67 -11.44 81.98
#